data_AF-K6VRI7-F1
#
_entry.id   AF-K6VRI7-F1
#
_cell.length_a   1.000
_cell.length_b   1.000
_cell.length_c   1.000
_cell.angle_alpha   90.00
_cell.angle_beta   90.00
_cell.angle_gamma   90.00
#
_symmetry.space_group_name_H-M   'P 1'
#
loop_
_entity.id
_entity.type
_entity.pdbx_description
1 polymer ?
#
loop_
_entity_poly.entity_id
_entity_poly.type
_entity_poly.pdbx_seq_one_letter_code
_entity_poly.pdbx_strand_id
1 'polypeptide(L)'
;MTLWLLLPLTAVVALGRTMYLLPSRTADTIPLGVRVPNTHTGHQVIRDAIATYRRRVLVITALTTVLVAAVSAALDRAGGQLRPTGVGVLALGAIVLMTVAAGVTMSRCAAPIRHAKDEQGWYDSVHVGLVASPDPEEPSSDVPWAWHAAAALILAGTAAYGATTYDSMPAAVVTHTGMDGPDSWADKSFWSVFSPLLLGAALAGMMLAFAVPLARRPLPPLPAGDIERARAIARAKAGATQKGLALSAVSAAAVFSLLSIGTWTEAAWTTPAVLLTAMGSTPVILITIMLSHPLAHENTPRAQGAGGPESPDGDRYWKWGFYNNPDDPRIMVDGRTGLGSDLNLGHPFGRLITIAGVAVLVGGVALPILAWLGG
;
A
#
# COMPACT_ATOMS: atom_id res chain seq x y z
N MET A 1 5.22 8.68 -29.41
CA MET A 1 5.27 8.45 -27.95
C MET A 1 4.48 7.19 -27.66
N THR A 2 5.18 6.07 -27.46
CA THR A 2 4.58 4.74 -27.28
C THR A 2 3.70 4.70 -26.03
N LEU A 3 2.58 3.97 -26.08
CA LEU A 3 1.62 3.78 -24.98
C LEU A 3 2.31 3.41 -23.64
N TRP A 4 3.46 2.74 -23.73
CA TRP A 4 4.33 2.33 -22.64
C TRP A 4 4.84 3.49 -21.76
N LEU A 5 5.09 4.66 -22.35
CA LEU A 5 5.60 5.82 -21.60
C LEU A 5 4.53 6.51 -20.76
N LEU A 6 3.25 6.33 -21.10
CA LEU A 6 2.15 6.90 -20.34
C LEU A 6 1.93 6.18 -19.01
N LEU A 7 2.33 4.91 -18.91
CA LEU A 7 2.14 4.08 -17.71
C LEU A 7 2.94 4.56 -16.49
N PRO A 8 4.27 4.74 -16.52
CA PRO A 8 5.01 5.25 -15.37
C PRO A 8 4.57 6.67 -15.01
N LEU A 9 4.25 7.50 -16.01
CA LEU A 9 3.79 8.87 -15.79
C LEU A 9 2.43 8.90 -15.08
N THR A 10 1.47 8.08 -15.53
CA THR A 10 0.15 7.96 -14.87
C THR A 10 0.27 7.42 -13.45
N ALA A 11 1.14 6.45 -13.20
CA ALA A 11 1.42 5.93 -11.86
C ALA A 11 1.98 7.03 -10.93
N VAL A 12 2.98 7.79 -11.39
CA VAL A 12 3.58 8.90 -10.63
C VAL A 12 2.55 9.98 -10.33
N VAL A 13 1.74 10.38 -11.31
CA VAL A 13 0.70 11.41 -11.12
C VAL A 13 -0.40 10.92 -10.17
N ALA A 14 -0.84 9.66 -10.31
CA ALA A 14 -1.83 9.06 -9.42
C ALA A 14 -1.33 8.99 -7.97
N LEU A 15 -0.08 8.59 -7.77
CA LEU A 15 0.57 8.56 -6.46
C LEU A 15 0.78 9.97 -5.90
N GLY A 16 1.20 10.93 -6.71
CA GLY A 16 1.37 12.32 -6.31
C GLY A 16 0.05 12.96 -5.87
N ARG A 17 -1.04 12.74 -6.61
CA ARG A 17 -2.40 13.16 -6.23
C ARG A 17 -2.84 12.53 -4.91
N THR A 18 -2.55 11.26 -4.74
CA THR A 18 -2.82 10.49 -3.51
C THR A 18 -2.13 11.13 -2.31
N MET A 19 -0.83 11.39 -2.41
CA MET A 19 -0.04 12.03 -1.36
C MET A 19 -0.50 13.47 -1.10
N TYR A 20 -0.84 14.24 -2.14
CA TYR A 20 -1.32 15.62 -1.99
C TYR A 20 -2.62 15.70 -1.17
N LEU A 21 -3.52 14.74 -1.39
CA LEU A 21 -4.82 14.65 -0.71
C LEU A 21 -4.73 13.99 0.67
N LEU A 22 -3.57 13.46 1.06
CA LEU A 22 -3.38 12.73 2.32
C LEU A 22 -3.81 13.55 3.55
N PRO A 23 -3.41 14.82 3.74
CA PRO A 23 -3.76 15.59 4.94
C PRO A 23 -5.27 15.89 5.06
N SER A 24 -6.01 15.86 3.95
CA SER A 24 -7.47 16.02 3.94
C SER A 24 -8.22 14.72 4.19
N ARG A 25 -7.52 13.58 4.21
CA ARG A 25 -8.09 12.26 4.51
C ARG A 25 -7.74 11.75 5.90
N THR A 26 -6.79 12.39 6.58
CA THR A 26 -6.49 12.20 8.01
C THR A 26 -7.46 12.99 8.88
N ALA A 27 -7.75 12.47 10.09
CA ALA A 27 -8.51 13.22 11.08
C ALA A 27 -7.83 14.57 11.41
N ASP A 28 -8.63 15.60 11.67
CA ASP A 28 -8.14 16.94 12.03
C ASP A 28 -7.28 16.93 13.30
N THR A 29 -7.47 15.94 14.17
CA THR A 29 -6.68 15.69 15.39
C THR A 29 -5.38 14.93 15.12
N ILE A 30 -5.07 14.57 13.87
CA ILE A 30 -3.81 13.91 13.49
C ILE A 30 -3.19 14.59 12.25
N PRO A 31 -2.95 15.92 12.28
CA PRO A 31 -2.35 16.62 11.14
C PRO A 31 -0.93 16.11 10.89
N LEU A 32 -0.68 15.67 9.65
CA LEU A 32 0.63 15.16 9.21
C LEU A 32 1.22 14.07 10.14
N GLY A 33 0.37 13.29 10.80
CA GLY A 33 0.80 12.20 11.69
C GLY A 33 1.14 12.60 13.12
N VAL A 34 0.93 13.87 13.51
CA VAL A 34 1.11 14.35 14.88
C VAL A 34 -0.25 14.41 15.56
N ARG A 35 -0.41 13.80 16.74
CA ARG A 35 -1.68 13.89 17.44
C ARG A 35 -1.80 15.26 18.13
N VAL A 36 -2.94 15.90 17.95
CA VAL A 36 -3.25 17.21 18.53
C VAL A 36 -4.63 17.17 19.20
N PRO A 37 -4.82 17.91 20.31
CA PRO A 37 -6.13 18.05 20.93
C PRO A 37 -7.16 18.71 20.02
N ASN A 38 -8.45 18.41 20.25
CA ASN A 38 -9.55 19.00 19.46
C ASN A 38 -9.53 20.53 19.48
N THR A 39 -9.16 21.11 20.63
CA THR A 39 -9.04 22.56 20.86
C THR A 39 -7.99 23.25 19.99
N HIS A 40 -6.98 22.51 19.53
CA HIS A 40 -5.82 23.05 18.80
C HIS A 40 -5.82 22.72 17.30
N THR A 41 -6.81 21.98 16.79
CA THR A 41 -6.94 21.62 15.36
C THR A 41 -6.94 22.82 14.41
N GLY A 42 -7.46 23.96 14.87
CA GLY A 42 -7.51 25.23 14.14
C GLY A 42 -6.24 26.10 14.25
N HIS A 43 -5.16 25.62 14.87
CA HIS A 43 -3.95 26.41 15.09
C HIS A 43 -3.25 26.78 13.76
N GLN A 44 -2.74 28.01 13.65
CA GLN A 44 -2.15 28.52 12.40
C GLN A 44 -0.96 27.68 11.92
N VAL A 45 -0.11 27.23 12.85
CA VAL A 45 1.04 26.34 12.56
C VAL A 45 0.64 25.08 11.77
N ILE A 46 -0.55 24.53 12.02
CA ILE A 46 -1.07 23.34 11.35
C ILE A 46 -1.43 23.68 9.90
N ARG A 47 -2.13 24.80 9.68
CA ARG A 47 -2.50 25.25 8.33
C ARG A 47 -1.27 25.51 7.46
N ASP A 48 -0.27 26.19 8.02
CA ASP A 48 0.97 26.54 7.32
C ASP A 48 1.81 25.29 7.01
N ALA A 49 1.85 24.33 7.94
CA ALA A 49 2.50 23.04 7.74
C ALA A 49 1.84 22.22 6.62
N ILE A 50 0.50 22.13 6.61
CA ILE A 50 -0.26 21.40 5.56
C ILE A 50 -0.08 22.07 4.19
N ALA A 51 -0.15 23.41 4.12
CA ALA A 51 0.07 24.14 2.88
C ALA A 51 1.49 23.91 2.33
N THR A 52 2.49 23.94 3.21
CA THR A 52 3.89 23.67 2.85
C THR A 52 4.08 22.23 2.38
N TYR A 53 3.46 21.26 3.06
CA TYR A 53 3.48 19.85 2.65
C TYR A 53 2.90 19.68 1.24
N ARG A 54 1.69 20.22 1.00
CA ARG A 54 1.01 20.16 -0.30
C ARG A 54 1.85 20.75 -1.43
N ARG A 55 2.45 21.93 -1.21
CA ARG A 55 3.36 22.55 -2.18
C ARG A 55 4.58 21.68 -2.49
N ARG A 56 5.22 21.12 -1.46
CA ARG A 56 6.38 20.24 -1.64
C ARG A 56 6.02 18.96 -2.39
N VAL A 57 4.89 18.33 -2.07
CA VAL A 57 4.42 17.14 -2.80
C VAL A 57 4.15 17.44 -4.27
N LEU A 58 3.54 18.60 -4.59
CA LEU A 58 3.36 19.02 -5.98
C LEU A 58 4.69 19.17 -6.71
N VAL A 59 5.68 19.83 -6.10
CA VAL A 59 7.02 19.99 -6.68
C VAL A 59 7.70 18.63 -6.89
N ILE A 60 7.69 17.75 -5.88
CA ILE A 60 8.27 16.41 -5.98
C ILE A 60 7.60 15.59 -7.09
N THR A 61 6.26 15.66 -7.18
CA THR A 61 5.50 14.98 -8.25
C THR A 61 5.90 15.50 -9.62
N ALA A 62 5.97 16.83 -9.79
CA ALA A 62 6.37 17.46 -11.05
C ALA A 62 7.80 17.08 -11.45
N LEU A 63 8.76 17.20 -10.52
CA LEU A 63 10.15 16.84 -10.76
C LEU A 63 10.32 15.36 -11.11
N THR A 64 9.62 14.47 -10.41
CA THR A 64 9.66 13.02 -10.70
C THR A 64 9.03 12.72 -12.07
N THR A 65 7.92 13.38 -12.41
CA THR A 65 7.28 13.24 -13.72
C THR A 65 8.22 13.68 -14.84
N VAL A 66 8.89 14.83 -14.68
CA VAL A 66 9.89 15.32 -15.64
C VAL A 66 11.08 14.38 -15.73
N LEU A 67 11.59 13.87 -14.60
CA LEU A 67 12.69 12.92 -14.57
C LEU A 67 12.34 11.62 -15.32
N VAL A 68 11.18 11.03 -15.03
CA VAL A 68 10.69 9.82 -15.72
C VAL A 68 10.54 10.07 -17.22
N ALA A 69 9.96 11.20 -17.62
CA ALA A 69 9.82 11.56 -19.03
C ALA A 69 11.18 11.79 -19.72
N ALA A 70 12.13 12.44 -19.04
CA ALA A 70 13.46 12.72 -19.56
C ALA A 70 14.29 11.45 -19.71
N VAL A 71 14.32 10.58 -18.69
CA VAL A 71 14.97 9.27 -18.74
C VAL A 71 14.36 8.42 -19.85
N SER A 72 13.03 8.43 -19.96
CA SER A 72 12.34 7.74 -21.04
C SER A 72 12.75 8.26 -22.42
N ALA A 73 12.75 9.57 -22.62
CA ALA A 73 13.15 10.15 -23.90
C ALA A 73 14.65 9.94 -24.22
N ALA A 74 15.51 9.89 -23.20
CA ALA A 74 16.94 9.64 -23.38
C ALA A 74 17.22 8.20 -23.81
N LEU A 75 16.56 7.23 -23.17
CA LEU A 75 16.68 5.81 -23.52
C LEU A 75 16.18 5.56 -24.96
N ASP A 76 15.02 6.12 -25.33
CA ASP A 76 14.45 6.01 -26.69
C ASP A 76 15.42 6.56 -27.77
N ARG A 77 16.08 7.69 -27.50
CA ARG A 77 17.08 8.29 -28.41
C ARG A 77 18.39 7.53 -28.50
N ALA A 78 18.79 6.81 -27.44
CA ALA A 78 20.03 6.06 -27.41
C ALA A 78 20.00 4.79 -28.28
N GLY A 79 18.91 4.56 -29.04
CA GLY A 79 18.70 3.32 -29.79
C GLY A 79 18.33 2.13 -28.90
N GLY A 80 18.36 2.31 -27.58
CA GLY A 80 17.75 1.40 -26.63
C GLY A 80 16.25 1.54 -26.75
N GLN A 81 15.59 0.71 -27.56
CA GLN A 81 14.15 0.54 -27.46
C GLN A 81 13.83 0.38 -25.97
N LEU A 82 13.03 1.27 -25.38
CA LEU A 82 12.53 1.10 -24.01
C LEU A 82 11.70 -0.16 -23.99
N ARG A 83 12.37 -1.27 -23.71
CA ARG A 83 11.74 -2.57 -23.57
C ARG A 83 10.79 -2.49 -22.37
N PRO A 84 9.67 -3.22 -22.39
CA PRO A 84 8.64 -3.13 -21.35
C PRO A 84 9.18 -3.22 -19.91
N THR A 85 10.21 -4.04 -19.69
CA THR A 85 10.91 -4.20 -18.40
C THR A 85 11.61 -2.94 -17.91
N GLY A 86 12.31 -2.20 -18.76
CA GLY A 86 12.96 -0.94 -18.40
C GLY A 86 11.95 0.13 -17.96
N VAL A 87 10.78 0.14 -18.61
CA VAL A 87 9.63 0.97 -18.20
C VAL A 87 9.12 0.57 -16.82
N GLY A 88 9.03 -0.73 -16.53
CA GLY A 88 8.62 -1.27 -15.23
C GLY A 88 9.58 -0.90 -14.10
N VAL A 89 10.89 -1.05 -14.32
CA VAL A 89 11.93 -0.65 -13.35
C VAL A 89 11.90 0.85 -13.09
N LEU A 90 11.77 1.67 -14.14
CA LEU A 90 11.65 3.12 -14.01
C LEU A 90 10.39 3.51 -13.23
N ALA A 91 9.26 2.85 -13.50
CA ALA A 91 8.01 3.08 -12.78
C ALA A 91 8.14 2.74 -11.29
N LEU A 92 8.68 1.56 -10.97
CA LEU A 92 8.86 1.10 -9.60
C LEU A 92 9.84 1.99 -8.84
N GLY A 93 10.96 2.36 -9.46
CA GLY A 93 11.92 3.31 -8.91
C GLY A 93 11.29 4.68 -8.63
N ALA A 94 10.46 5.18 -9.54
CA ALA A 94 9.73 6.43 -9.36
C ALA A 94 8.70 6.35 -8.21
N ILE A 95 7.99 5.23 -8.08
CA ILE A 95 7.07 4.98 -6.95
C ILE A 95 7.83 4.97 -5.62
N VAL A 96 8.93 4.22 -5.53
CA VAL A 96 9.77 4.15 -4.32
C VAL A 96 10.30 5.53 -3.95
N LEU A 97 10.86 6.26 -4.92
CA LEU A 97 11.36 7.62 -4.73
C LEU A 97 10.26 8.56 -4.20
N MET A 98 9.08 8.53 -4.81
CA MET A 98 7.93 9.35 -4.42
C MET A 98 7.46 9.05 -3.01
N THR A 99 7.32 7.78 -2.65
CA THR A 99 6.89 7.37 -1.30
C THR A 99 7.90 7.80 -0.24
N VAL A 100 9.20 7.60 -0.48
CA VAL A 100 10.27 8.03 0.45
C VAL A 100 10.28 9.57 0.58
N ALA A 101 10.26 10.29 -0.54
CA ALA A 101 10.27 11.74 -0.55
C ALA A 101 9.03 12.34 0.14
N ALA A 102 7.86 11.74 -0.04
CA ALA A 102 6.63 12.13 0.62
C ALA A 102 6.69 11.89 2.14
N GLY A 103 7.18 10.73 2.58
CA GLY A 103 7.34 10.40 4.01
C GLY A 103 8.33 11.33 4.72
N VAL A 104 9.46 11.65 4.08
CA VAL A 104 10.43 12.64 4.58
C VAL A 104 9.80 14.04 4.63
N THR A 105 9.05 14.42 3.60
CA THR A 105 8.36 15.72 3.55
C THR A 105 7.32 15.84 4.66
N MET A 106 6.52 14.80 4.89
CA MET A 106 5.55 14.72 5.98
C MET A 106 6.25 14.87 7.33
N SER A 107 7.32 14.11 7.57
CA SER A 107 8.09 14.17 8.81
C SER A 107 8.67 15.56 9.10
N ARG A 108 9.18 16.25 8.06
CA ARG A 108 9.72 17.61 8.20
C ARG A 108 8.65 18.66 8.40
N CYS A 109 7.53 18.56 7.68
CA CYS A 109 6.40 19.49 7.83
C CYS A 109 5.64 19.28 9.15
N ALA A 110 5.75 18.10 9.76
CA ALA A 110 5.21 17.81 11.08
C ALA A 110 6.07 18.38 12.24
N ALA A 111 7.34 18.75 12.00
CA ALA A 111 8.23 19.22 13.05
C ALA A 111 7.76 20.53 13.73
N PRO A 112 7.29 21.56 13.00
CA PRO A 112 6.74 22.77 13.62
C PRO A 112 5.51 22.49 14.50
N ILE A 113 4.67 21.52 14.12
CA ILE A 113 3.49 21.13 14.91
C ILE A 113 3.95 20.49 16.22
N ARG A 114 4.91 19.55 16.18
CA ARG A 114 5.48 18.94 17.39
C ARG A 114 6.11 19.98 18.30
N HIS A 115 6.91 20.89 17.73
CA HIS A 115 7.56 21.95 18.50
C HIS A 115 6.54 22.85 19.20
N ALA A 116 5.53 23.36 18.48
CA ALA A 116 4.48 24.17 19.08
C ALA A 116 3.69 23.41 20.14
N LYS A 117 3.43 22.11 19.92
CA LYS A 117 2.75 21.23 20.88
C LYS A 117 3.53 21.11 22.19
N ASP A 118 4.84 20.89 22.09
CA ASP A 118 5.73 20.71 23.24
C ASP A 118 5.97 22.03 23.97
N GLU A 119 6.16 23.14 23.25
CA GLU A 119 6.40 24.47 23.84
C GLU A 119 5.18 25.04 24.57
N GLN A 120 3.99 24.80 24.05
CA GLN A 120 2.74 25.38 24.57
C GLN A 120 1.96 24.40 25.46
N GLY A 121 2.49 23.18 25.68
CA GLY A 121 1.85 22.20 26.57
C GLY A 121 0.42 21.84 26.15
N TRP A 122 0.18 21.56 24.86
CA TRP A 122 -1.20 21.42 24.34
C TRP A 122 -2.03 20.35 25.05
N TYR A 123 -1.39 19.34 25.65
CA TYR A 123 -2.06 18.26 26.38
C TYR A 123 -2.23 18.53 27.89
N ASP A 124 -1.64 19.59 28.45
CA ASP A 124 -1.61 19.83 29.90
C ASP A 124 -3.00 20.13 30.49
N SER A 125 -3.91 20.66 29.67
CA SER A 125 -5.27 21.04 30.06
C SER A 125 -6.34 20.02 29.65
N VAL A 126 -5.94 18.85 29.14
CA VAL A 126 -6.85 17.90 28.50
C VAL A 126 -7.09 16.69 29.37
N HIS A 127 -8.35 16.35 29.62
CA HIS A 127 -8.70 15.08 30.28
C HIS A 127 -8.59 13.93 29.28
N VAL A 128 -7.61 13.06 29.50
CA VAL A 128 -7.36 11.87 28.67
C VAL A 128 -8.11 10.68 29.26
N GLY A 129 -8.91 9.99 28.45
CA GLY A 129 -9.62 8.80 28.90
C GLY A 129 -9.95 7.85 27.75
N LEU A 130 -9.68 6.56 27.95
CA LEU A 130 -10.16 5.50 27.08
C LEU A 130 -11.51 5.04 27.63
N VAL A 131 -12.59 5.28 26.88
CA VAL A 131 -13.89 4.69 27.23
C VAL A 131 -13.86 3.24 26.81
N ALA A 132 -13.81 2.34 27.78
CA ALA A 132 -14.08 0.92 27.54
C ALA A 132 -15.60 0.79 27.32
N SER A 133 -16.02 0.39 26.11
CA SER A 133 -17.41 0.01 25.89
C SER A 133 -17.67 -1.36 26.52
N PRO A 134 -18.74 -1.54 27.31
CA PRO A 134 -19.11 -2.82 27.93
C PRO A 134 -19.86 -3.77 26.98
N ASP A 135 -20.12 -3.36 25.72
CA ASP A 135 -20.86 -4.17 24.75
C ASP A 135 -20.07 -5.40 24.27
N PRO A 136 -20.75 -6.54 24.00
CA PRO A 136 -20.11 -7.73 23.46
C PRO A 136 -19.40 -7.45 22.14
N GLU A 137 -18.21 -8.05 21.99
CA GLU A 137 -17.32 -7.89 20.84
C GLU A 137 -17.97 -8.40 19.54
N GLU A 138 -18.60 -7.51 18.79
CA GLU A 138 -19.09 -7.81 17.45
C GLU A 138 -17.92 -7.85 16.44
N PRO A 139 -17.96 -8.75 15.44
CA PRO A 139 -16.94 -8.81 14.38
C PRO A 139 -16.79 -7.46 13.67
N SER A 140 -15.55 -7.10 13.33
CA SER A 140 -15.25 -5.83 12.66
C SER A 140 -15.81 -5.73 11.23
N SER A 141 -15.85 -6.84 10.49
CA SER A 141 -16.29 -6.90 9.10
C SER A 141 -16.48 -8.34 8.62
N ASP A 142 -17.09 -8.51 7.45
CA ASP A 142 -17.19 -9.80 6.76
C ASP A 142 -16.07 -10.01 5.75
N VAL A 143 -15.65 -11.26 5.59
CA VAL A 143 -14.71 -11.66 4.54
C VAL A 143 -15.42 -11.65 3.18
N PRO A 144 -14.90 -10.98 2.13
CA PRO A 144 -15.51 -10.95 0.81
C PRO A 144 -15.26 -12.26 0.05
N TRP A 145 -15.88 -13.35 0.50
CA TRP A 145 -15.64 -14.71 0.00
C TRP A 145 -15.75 -14.86 -1.52
N ALA A 146 -16.70 -14.16 -2.15
CA ALA A 146 -16.88 -14.19 -3.60
C ALA A 146 -15.62 -13.77 -4.38
N TRP A 147 -14.87 -12.79 -3.88
CA TRP A 147 -13.65 -12.31 -4.53
C TRP A 147 -12.47 -13.25 -4.33
N HIS A 148 -12.33 -13.83 -3.13
CA HIS A 148 -11.33 -14.87 -2.90
C HIS A 148 -11.64 -16.13 -3.71
N ALA A 149 -12.91 -16.50 -3.85
CA ALA A 149 -13.35 -17.56 -4.74
C ALA A 149 -13.04 -17.23 -6.20
N ALA A 150 -13.26 -15.99 -6.65
CA ALA A 150 -12.88 -15.56 -8.00
C ALA A 150 -11.36 -15.69 -8.24
N ALA A 151 -10.52 -15.29 -7.29
CA ALA A 151 -9.07 -15.48 -7.36
C ALA A 151 -8.70 -16.97 -7.48
N ALA A 152 -9.33 -17.83 -6.67
CA ALA A 152 -9.12 -19.27 -6.71
C ALA A 152 -9.59 -19.89 -8.04
N LEU A 153 -10.74 -19.44 -8.59
CA LEU A 153 -11.26 -19.90 -9.87
C LEU A 153 -10.36 -19.49 -11.04
N ILE A 154 -9.80 -18.28 -11.03
CA ILE A 154 -8.82 -17.83 -12.03
C ILE A 154 -7.60 -18.75 -12.01
N LEU A 155 -7.06 -19.03 -10.82
CA LEU A 155 -5.89 -19.91 -10.67
C LEU A 155 -6.20 -21.35 -11.08
N ALA A 156 -7.34 -21.90 -10.66
CA ALA A 156 -7.76 -23.25 -10.97
C ALA A 156 -8.04 -23.44 -12.47
N GLY A 157 -8.72 -22.47 -13.10
CA GLY A 157 -8.95 -22.47 -14.55
C GLY A 157 -7.64 -22.40 -15.33
N THR A 158 -6.69 -21.58 -14.88
CA THR A 158 -5.36 -21.50 -15.48
C THR A 158 -4.56 -22.78 -15.28
N ALA A 159 -4.65 -23.41 -14.10
CA ALA A 159 -4.01 -24.70 -13.84
C ALA A 159 -4.57 -25.80 -14.76
N ALA A 160 -5.90 -25.84 -14.94
CA ALA A 160 -6.56 -26.77 -15.84
C ALA A 160 -6.11 -26.56 -17.29
N TYR A 161 -6.05 -25.30 -17.75
CA TYR A 161 -5.52 -24.97 -19.06
C TYR A 161 -4.06 -25.44 -19.24
N GLY A 162 -3.20 -25.15 -18.26
CA GLY A 162 -1.80 -25.61 -18.25
C GLY A 162 -1.68 -27.12 -18.29
N ALA A 163 -2.52 -27.85 -17.55
CA ALA A 163 -2.57 -29.31 -17.58
C ALA A 163 -2.95 -29.85 -18.97
N THR A 164 -3.91 -29.23 -19.66
CA THR A 164 -4.31 -29.64 -21.01
C THR A 164 -3.25 -29.35 -22.09
N THR A 165 -2.36 -28.39 -21.84
CA THR A 165 -1.29 -28.01 -22.78
C THR A 165 0.08 -28.60 -22.42
N TYR A 166 0.23 -29.17 -21.22
CA TYR A 166 1.50 -29.64 -20.66
C TYR A 166 2.29 -30.59 -21.59
N ASP A 167 1.59 -31.54 -22.19
CA ASP A 167 2.21 -32.54 -23.08
C ASP A 167 2.76 -31.89 -24.36
N SER A 168 2.08 -30.86 -24.87
CA SER A 168 2.48 -30.11 -26.06
C SER A 168 3.57 -29.06 -25.81
N MET A 169 3.90 -28.77 -24.55
CA MET A 169 4.96 -27.80 -24.22
C MET A 169 6.35 -28.31 -24.61
N PRO A 170 7.28 -27.43 -25.01
CA PRO A 170 8.66 -27.80 -25.33
C PRO A 170 9.38 -28.48 -24.16
N ALA A 171 10.44 -29.24 -24.46
CA ALA A 171 11.25 -29.92 -23.44
C ALA A 171 11.99 -28.94 -22.51
N ALA A 172 12.27 -27.72 -22.98
CA ALA A 172 12.82 -26.63 -22.19
C ALA A 172 11.78 -25.51 -22.06
N VAL A 173 11.47 -25.10 -20.83
CA VAL A 173 10.47 -24.07 -20.54
C VAL A 173 11.13 -22.82 -19.99
N VAL A 174 10.60 -21.66 -20.35
CA VAL A 174 11.08 -20.36 -19.88
C VAL A 174 10.78 -20.21 -18.39
N THR A 175 11.81 -20.06 -17.57
CA THR A 175 11.68 -19.86 -16.11
C THR A 175 11.93 -18.43 -15.69
N HIS A 176 12.68 -17.67 -16.48
CA HIS A 176 12.86 -16.24 -16.29
C HIS A 176 12.80 -15.53 -17.64
N THR A 177 12.11 -14.40 -17.64
CA THR A 177 12.00 -13.52 -18.79
C THR A 177 12.65 -12.20 -18.38
N GLY A 178 13.89 -12.02 -18.83
CA GLY A 178 14.64 -10.79 -18.68
C GLY A 178 14.12 -9.66 -19.57
N MET A 179 14.94 -8.62 -19.72
CA MET A 179 14.55 -7.44 -20.48
C MET A 179 14.43 -7.68 -21.98
N ASP A 180 15.10 -8.72 -22.46
CA ASP A 180 15.36 -8.98 -23.87
C ASP A 180 14.52 -10.13 -24.44
N GLY A 181 13.59 -10.63 -23.62
CA GLY A 181 12.86 -11.86 -23.85
C GLY A 181 13.25 -12.92 -22.81
N PRO A 182 12.89 -14.18 -23.05
CA PRO A 182 13.38 -15.30 -22.27
C PRO A 182 14.92 -15.26 -22.18
N ASP A 183 15.46 -15.33 -20.96
CA ASP A 183 16.91 -15.35 -20.71
C ASP A 183 17.33 -16.53 -19.82
N SER A 184 16.36 -17.26 -19.25
CA SER A 184 16.58 -18.47 -18.49
C SER A 184 15.55 -19.54 -18.83
N TRP A 185 16.04 -20.78 -18.99
CA TRP A 185 15.26 -21.96 -19.28
C TRP A 185 15.56 -23.05 -18.25
N ALA A 186 14.56 -23.88 -17.98
CA ALA A 186 14.73 -25.11 -17.22
C ALA A 186 14.08 -26.28 -17.96
N ASP A 187 14.51 -27.49 -17.63
CA ASP A 187 13.87 -28.70 -18.13
C ASP A 187 12.39 -28.75 -17.75
N LYS A 188 11.55 -29.24 -18.67
CA LYS A 188 10.12 -29.38 -18.45
C LYS A 188 9.87 -30.32 -17.29
N SER A 189 9.27 -29.76 -16.25
CA SER A 189 8.83 -30.47 -15.06
C SER A 189 7.59 -29.78 -14.52
N PHE A 190 6.86 -30.46 -13.66
CA PHE A 190 5.74 -29.85 -12.94
C PHE A 190 6.15 -28.54 -12.25
N TRP A 191 7.33 -28.52 -11.59
CA TRP A 191 7.80 -27.36 -10.83
C TRP A 191 8.21 -26.19 -11.73
N SER A 192 8.90 -26.45 -12.83
CA SER A 192 9.31 -25.38 -13.76
C SER A 192 8.11 -24.75 -14.47
N VAL A 193 7.10 -25.55 -14.82
CA VAL A 193 5.91 -25.09 -15.55
C VAL A 193 4.91 -24.36 -14.64
N PHE A 194 4.65 -24.87 -13.44
CA PHE A 194 3.58 -24.36 -12.57
C PHE A 194 4.07 -23.47 -11.42
N SER A 195 5.37 -23.25 -11.24
CA SER A 195 5.90 -22.40 -10.14
C SER A 195 5.33 -20.97 -10.10
N PRO A 196 5.14 -20.24 -11.22
CA PRO A 196 4.53 -18.91 -11.15
C PRO A 196 3.08 -18.99 -10.63
N LEU A 197 2.32 -19.99 -11.09
CA LEU A 197 0.95 -20.20 -10.67
C LEU A 197 0.86 -20.59 -9.19
N LEU A 198 1.77 -21.44 -8.72
CA LEU A 198 1.88 -21.80 -7.30
C LEU A 198 2.22 -20.59 -6.43
N LEU A 199 3.09 -19.70 -6.90
CA LEU A 199 3.38 -18.44 -6.22
C LEU A 199 2.14 -17.53 -6.16
N GLY A 200 1.40 -17.42 -7.26
CA GLY A 200 0.12 -16.71 -7.29
C GLY A 200 -0.91 -17.28 -6.31
N ALA A 201 -1.01 -18.61 -6.23
CA ALA A 201 -1.85 -19.31 -5.27
C ALA A 201 -1.41 -19.09 -3.82
N ALA A 202 -0.10 -19.13 -3.55
CA ALA A 202 0.46 -18.85 -2.22
C ALA A 202 0.16 -17.42 -1.77
N LEU A 203 0.32 -16.42 -2.65
CA LEU A 203 0.01 -15.02 -2.36
C LEU A 203 -1.49 -14.80 -2.14
N ALA A 204 -2.35 -15.35 -3.02
CA ALA A 204 -3.79 -15.25 -2.85
C ALA A 204 -4.27 -15.95 -1.56
N GLY A 205 -3.70 -17.11 -1.25
CA GLY A 205 -3.94 -17.83 0.01
C GLY A 205 -3.44 -17.06 1.23
N MET A 206 -2.28 -16.39 1.14
CA MET A 206 -1.76 -15.52 2.19
C MET A 206 -2.69 -14.33 2.44
N MET A 207 -3.22 -13.68 1.39
CA MET A 207 -4.21 -12.60 1.55
C MET A 207 -5.47 -13.08 2.25
N LEU A 208 -5.97 -14.27 1.91
CA LEU A 208 -7.11 -14.88 2.61
C LEU A 208 -6.77 -15.22 4.07
N ALA A 209 -5.58 -15.77 4.31
CA ALA A 209 -5.09 -16.09 5.65
C ALA A 209 -4.92 -14.84 6.53
N PHE A 210 -4.68 -13.66 5.95
CA PHE A 210 -4.76 -12.37 6.66
C PHE A 210 -6.19 -11.86 6.81
N ALA A 211 -7.03 -12.00 5.77
CA ALA A 211 -8.40 -11.50 5.75
C ALA A 211 -9.28 -12.14 6.84
N VAL A 212 -9.21 -13.47 7.00
CA VAL A 212 -10.02 -14.24 7.95
C VAL A 212 -9.82 -13.81 9.42
N PRO A 213 -8.60 -13.80 9.98
CA PRO A 213 -8.41 -13.37 11.36
C PRO A 213 -8.66 -11.87 11.52
N LEU A 214 -8.40 -11.03 10.50
CA LEU A 214 -8.65 -9.60 10.56
C LEU A 214 -10.15 -9.27 10.63
N ALA A 215 -10.98 -9.99 9.87
CA ALA A 215 -12.44 -9.84 9.88
C ALA A 215 -13.04 -10.12 11.27
N ARG A 216 -12.48 -11.11 11.96
CA ARG A 216 -12.93 -11.55 13.29
C ARG A 216 -12.39 -10.74 14.47
N ARG A 217 -11.53 -9.75 14.22
CA ARG A 217 -11.05 -8.90 15.31
C ARG A 217 -12.20 -8.06 15.87
N PRO A 218 -12.23 -7.83 17.18
CA PRO A 218 -13.13 -6.85 17.76
C PRO A 218 -12.81 -5.46 17.20
N LEU A 219 -13.83 -4.62 17.12
CA LEU A 219 -13.64 -3.21 16.79
C LEU A 219 -12.75 -2.55 17.85
N PRO A 220 -11.85 -1.63 17.46
CA PRO A 220 -11.05 -0.89 18.41
C PRO A 220 -11.95 -0.07 19.37
N PRO A 221 -11.46 0.28 20.58
CA PRO A 221 -12.19 1.12 21.52
C PRO A 221 -12.69 2.39 20.84
N LEU A 222 -14.01 2.60 20.89
CA LEU A 222 -14.66 3.72 20.23
C LEU A 222 -14.52 4.99 21.12
N PRO A 223 -14.35 6.18 20.52
CA PRO A 223 -14.30 7.43 21.28
C PRO A 223 -15.58 7.67 22.10
N ALA A 224 -15.47 8.44 23.18
CA ALA A 224 -16.63 8.97 23.89
C ALA A 224 -17.47 9.87 22.97
N GLY A 225 -18.76 9.59 22.81
CA GLY A 225 -19.67 10.38 21.97
C GLY A 225 -20.70 9.53 21.22
N ASP A 226 -20.92 9.85 19.93
CA ASP A 226 -21.83 9.10 19.04
C ASP A 226 -21.23 7.74 18.67
N ILE A 227 -21.53 6.74 19.50
CA ILE A 227 -21.02 5.36 19.40
C ILE A 227 -21.45 4.71 18.09
N GLU A 228 -22.69 4.93 17.64
CA GLU A 228 -23.21 4.33 16.40
C GLU A 228 -22.42 4.82 15.19
N ARG A 229 -22.15 6.13 15.13
CA ARG A 229 -21.38 6.72 14.04
C ARG A 229 -19.92 6.29 14.07
N ALA A 230 -19.31 6.23 15.25
CA ALA A 230 -17.93 5.72 15.41
C ALA A 230 -17.84 4.24 14.98
N ARG A 231 -18.84 3.43 15.34
CA ARG A 231 -18.97 2.02 14.95
C ARG A 231 -19.14 1.87 13.43
N ALA A 232 -19.95 2.70 12.80
CA ALA A 232 -20.13 2.72 11.34
C ALA A 232 -18.83 3.04 10.59
N ILE A 233 -18.06 4.03 11.06
CA ILE A 233 -16.75 4.39 10.48
C ILE A 233 -15.76 3.23 10.62
N ALA A 234 -15.68 2.64 11.80
CA ALA A 234 -14.76 1.53 12.06
C ALA A 234 -15.10 0.29 11.19
N ARG A 235 -16.38 0.00 10.98
CA ARG A 235 -16.84 -1.04 10.04
C ARG A 235 -16.56 -0.72 8.59
N ALA A 236 -16.73 0.53 8.17
CA ALA A 236 -16.39 0.96 6.82
C ALA A 236 -14.88 0.75 6.54
N LYS A 237 -14.02 1.10 7.50
CA LYS A 237 -12.57 0.88 7.44
C LYS A 237 -12.21 -0.59 7.36
N ALA A 238 -12.81 -1.41 8.22
CA ALA A 238 -12.60 -2.85 8.22
C ALA A 238 -13.07 -3.49 6.90
N GLY A 239 -14.29 -3.18 6.45
CA GLY A 239 -14.86 -3.71 5.21
C GLY A 239 -14.10 -3.31 3.95
N ALA A 240 -13.52 -2.12 3.91
CA ALA A 240 -12.70 -1.71 2.78
C ALA A 240 -11.27 -2.26 2.85
N THR A 241 -10.71 -2.47 4.04
CA THR A 241 -9.47 -3.27 4.20
C THR A 241 -9.68 -4.70 3.68
N GLN A 242 -10.82 -5.32 4.02
CA GLN A 242 -11.24 -6.62 3.51
C GLN A 242 -11.36 -6.64 1.97
N LYS A 243 -12.03 -5.65 1.38
CA LYS A 243 -12.09 -5.50 -0.08
C LYS A 243 -10.69 -5.32 -0.69
N GLY A 244 -9.80 -4.61 -0.01
CA GLY A 244 -8.41 -4.41 -0.46
C GLY A 244 -7.63 -5.71 -0.55
N LEU A 245 -7.67 -6.52 0.52
CA LEU A 245 -7.05 -7.85 0.53
C LEU A 245 -7.64 -8.75 -0.56
N ALA A 246 -8.96 -8.72 -0.74
CA ALA A 246 -9.65 -9.53 -1.74
C ALA A 246 -9.30 -9.13 -3.18
N LEU A 247 -9.31 -7.83 -3.51
CA LEU A 247 -8.90 -7.32 -4.82
C LEU A 247 -7.40 -7.55 -5.09
N SER A 248 -6.56 -7.50 -4.04
CA SER A 248 -5.14 -7.87 -4.13
C SER A 248 -4.97 -9.34 -4.49
N ALA A 249 -5.77 -10.23 -3.89
CA ALA A 249 -5.74 -11.66 -4.20
C ALA A 249 -6.14 -11.94 -5.65
N VAL A 250 -7.22 -11.30 -6.15
CA VAL A 250 -7.65 -11.41 -7.55
C VAL A 250 -6.58 -10.87 -8.49
N SER A 251 -5.96 -9.75 -8.14
CA SER A 251 -4.89 -9.15 -8.92
C SER A 251 -3.67 -10.07 -9.00
N ALA A 252 -3.23 -10.62 -7.88
CA ALA A 252 -2.13 -11.60 -7.86
C ALA A 252 -2.48 -12.83 -8.71
N ALA A 253 -3.68 -13.39 -8.54
CA ALA A 253 -4.16 -14.50 -9.34
C ALA A 253 -4.10 -14.20 -10.84
N ALA A 254 -4.56 -13.02 -11.27
CA ALA A 254 -4.53 -12.60 -12.67
C ALA A 254 -3.09 -12.43 -13.19
N VAL A 255 -2.22 -11.72 -12.46
CA VAL A 255 -0.81 -11.50 -12.84
C VAL A 255 -0.09 -12.83 -13.06
N PHE A 256 -0.18 -13.73 -12.09
CA PHE A 256 0.54 -15.01 -12.15
C PHE A 256 -0.09 -15.99 -13.14
N SER A 257 -1.39 -15.89 -13.38
CA SER A 257 -2.05 -16.66 -14.44
C SER A 257 -1.61 -16.19 -15.83
N LEU A 258 -1.56 -14.87 -16.07
CA LEU A 258 -1.06 -14.30 -17.32
C LEU A 258 0.41 -14.63 -17.56
N LEU A 259 1.23 -14.58 -16.51
CA LEU A 259 2.63 -14.98 -16.58
C LEU A 259 2.77 -16.45 -16.98
N SER A 260 1.97 -17.33 -16.37
CA SER A 260 2.00 -18.77 -16.67
C SER A 260 1.53 -19.08 -18.09
N ILE A 261 0.37 -18.55 -18.51
CA ILE A 261 -0.12 -18.70 -19.89
C ILE A 261 0.93 -18.18 -20.88
N GLY A 262 1.62 -17.11 -20.51
CA GLY A 262 2.60 -16.52 -21.37
C GLY A 262 3.85 -17.35 -21.60
N THR A 263 4.38 -17.98 -20.56
CA THR A 263 5.51 -18.90 -20.69
C THR A 263 5.13 -20.16 -21.45
N TRP A 264 3.89 -20.64 -21.30
CA TRP A 264 3.40 -21.85 -21.98
C TRP A 264 3.12 -21.66 -23.47
N THR A 265 2.71 -20.46 -23.87
CA THR A 265 2.33 -20.16 -25.26
C THR A 265 3.44 -19.46 -26.06
N GLU A 266 4.59 -19.20 -25.42
CA GLU A 266 5.69 -18.38 -25.97
C GLU A 266 5.22 -17.04 -26.54
N ALA A 267 4.11 -16.53 -26.00
CA ALA A 267 3.46 -15.38 -26.57
C ALA A 267 4.26 -14.09 -26.30
N ALA A 268 4.60 -13.37 -27.36
CA ALA A 268 5.35 -12.10 -27.27
C ALA A 268 4.60 -10.98 -26.51
N TRP A 269 3.29 -11.12 -26.25
CA TRP A 269 2.47 -10.14 -25.52
C TRP A 269 2.57 -10.22 -23.99
N THR A 270 3.29 -11.22 -23.46
CA THR A 270 3.15 -11.66 -22.07
C THR A 270 3.96 -10.81 -21.11
N THR A 271 5.18 -10.42 -21.47
CA THR A 271 5.97 -9.43 -20.72
C THR A 271 5.23 -8.09 -20.56
N PRO A 272 4.69 -7.46 -21.63
CA PRO A 272 3.90 -6.24 -21.47
C PRO A 272 2.60 -6.43 -20.67
N ALA A 273 1.89 -7.56 -20.83
CA ALA A 273 0.64 -7.82 -20.11
C ALA A 273 0.84 -8.09 -18.61
N VAL A 274 1.89 -8.81 -18.24
CA VAL A 274 2.26 -9.05 -16.83
C VAL A 274 2.65 -7.74 -16.15
N LEU A 275 3.43 -6.90 -16.83
CA LEU A 275 3.82 -5.58 -16.31
C LEU A 275 2.62 -4.64 -16.18
N LEU A 276 1.73 -4.58 -17.18
CA LEU A 276 0.49 -3.81 -17.11
C LEU A 276 -0.41 -4.25 -15.95
N THR A 277 -0.49 -5.56 -15.70
CA THR A 277 -1.35 -6.12 -14.64
C THR A 277 -0.71 -5.94 -13.25
N ALA A 278 0.61 -6.12 -13.12
CA ALA A 278 1.36 -5.86 -11.89
C ALA A 278 1.40 -4.36 -11.53
N MET A 279 1.48 -3.49 -12.54
CA MET A 279 1.44 -2.04 -12.35
C MET A 279 0.03 -1.52 -12.15
N GLY A 280 -1.00 -2.11 -12.77
CA GLY A 280 -2.41 -1.76 -12.56
C GLY A 280 -2.94 -2.17 -11.18
N SER A 281 -2.38 -3.24 -10.62
CA SER A 281 -2.75 -3.72 -9.28
C SER A 281 -2.19 -2.87 -8.14
N THR A 282 -1.04 -2.20 -8.32
CA THR A 282 -0.45 -1.32 -7.29
C THR A 282 -1.33 -0.10 -6.95
N PRO A 283 -1.89 0.67 -7.92
CA PRO A 283 -2.92 1.66 -7.68
C PRO A 283 -4.19 1.07 -7.10
N VAL A 284 -4.62 -0.13 -7.50
CA VAL A 284 -5.84 -0.75 -6.93
C VAL A 284 -5.65 -1.06 -5.45
N ILE A 285 -4.48 -1.54 -5.04
CA ILE A 285 -4.12 -1.76 -3.63
C ILE A 285 -4.12 -0.41 -2.88
N LEU A 286 -3.43 0.60 -3.43
CA LEU A 286 -3.37 1.93 -2.82
C LEU A 286 -4.74 2.63 -2.78
N ILE A 287 -5.53 2.55 -3.84
CA ILE A 287 -6.89 3.10 -3.95
C ILE A 287 -7.83 2.38 -3.00
N THR A 288 -7.70 1.06 -2.81
CA THR A 288 -8.57 0.35 -1.86
C THR A 288 -8.21 0.67 -0.41
N ILE A 289 -6.91 0.82 -0.11
CA ILE A 289 -6.43 1.37 1.17
C ILE A 289 -6.97 2.81 1.36
N MET A 290 -6.98 3.65 0.32
CA MET A 290 -7.49 5.02 0.41
C MET A 290 -9.02 5.12 0.54
N LEU A 291 -9.77 4.32 -0.21
CA LEU A 291 -11.23 4.25 -0.18
C LEU A 291 -11.74 3.59 1.11
N SER A 292 -10.86 2.93 1.87
CA SER A 292 -11.16 2.45 3.21
C SER A 292 -11.25 3.53 4.27
N HIS A 293 -10.84 4.75 3.94
CA HIS A 293 -11.04 5.89 4.82
C HIS A 293 -12.25 6.70 4.32
N PRO A 294 -13.36 6.77 5.09
CA PRO A 294 -14.31 7.85 4.88
C PRO A 294 -13.54 9.17 4.95
N LEU A 295 -13.92 10.13 4.11
CA LEU A 295 -13.41 11.49 4.17
C LEU A 295 -13.49 11.92 5.63
N ALA A 296 -12.34 12.10 6.28
CA ALA A 296 -12.27 12.56 7.66
C ALA A 296 -12.91 13.95 7.87
N HIS A 297 -13.44 14.55 6.80
CA HIS A 297 -14.15 15.81 6.77
C HIS A 297 -15.64 15.74 7.11
N GLU A 298 -16.24 14.58 7.36
CA GLU A 298 -17.63 14.59 7.84
C GLU A 298 -17.69 14.67 9.36
N ASN A 299 -17.46 15.90 9.84
CA ASN A 299 -18.01 16.45 11.07
C ASN A 299 -17.83 15.56 12.30
N THR A 300 -16.67 15.62 12.96
CA THR A 300 -16.68 15.74 14.42
C THR A 300 -17.62 16.92 14.69
N PRO A 301 -18.85 16.71 15.16
CA PRO A 301 -19.68 17.84 15.47
C PRO A 301 -18.92 18.66 16.51
N ARG A 302 -19.07 19.96 16.42
CA ARG A 302 -18.85 20.94 17.50
C ARG A 302 -19.60 20.59 18.82
N ALA A 303 -20.02 19.34 19.02
CA ALA A 303 -20.84 18.84 20.12
C ALA A 303 -20.02 18.09 21.19
N GLN A 304 -18.69 18.19 21.20
CA GLN A 304 -17.97 18.10 22.47
C GLN A 304 -17.87 19.53 23.01
N GLY A 305 -18.86 19.94 23.80
CA GLY A 305 -18.61 21.00 24.75
C GLY A 305 -17.48 20.53 25.66
N ALA A 306 -16.30 21.13 25.53
CA ALA A 306 -15.18 21.25 26.49
C ALA A 306 -14.88 20.14 27.55
N GLY A 307 -15.40 18.91 27.46
CA GLY A 307 -15.38 17.98 28.60
C GLY A 307 -15.48 16.48 28.31
N GLY A 308 -15.37 16.05 27.04
CA GLY A 308 -15.23 14.63 26.71
C GLY A 308 -13.77 14.16 26.81
N PRO A 309 -13.49 12.91 27.18
CA PRO A 309 -12.11 12.42 27.26
C PRO A 309 -11.45 12.36 25.88
N GLU A 310 -10.26 12.94 25.76
CA GLU A 310 -9.47 12.97 24.53
C GLU A 310 -8.52 11.77 24.41
N SER A 311 -8.07 11.49 23.19
CA SER A 311 -7.08 10.42 22.94
C SER A 311 -5.72 10.79 23.53
N PRO A 312 -5.02 9.85 24.19
CA PRO A 312 -3.66 10.09 24.69
C PRO A 312 -2.72 10.51 23.56
N ASP A 313 -1.77 11.40 23.85
CA ASP A 313 -0.76 11.85 22.90
C ASP A 313 -0.08 10.64 22.22
N GLY A 314 0.53 9.76 23.02
CA GLY A 314 1.11 8.49 22.57
C GLY A 314 2.33 8.64 21.66
N ASP A 315 2.79 9.87 21.39
CA ASP A 315 3.89 10.19 20.46
C ASP A 315 5.22 9.51 20.80
N ARG A 316 5.45 9.21 22.08
CA ARG A 316 6.68 8.52 22.54
C ARG A 316 6.97 7.19 21.84
N TYR A 317 5.92 6.51 21.36
CA TYR A 317 6.03 5.23 20.66
C TYR A 317 6.15 5.36 19.14
N TRP A 318 6.06 6.57 18.59
CA TRP A 318 6.14 6.83 17.16
C TRP A 318 7.51 7.37 16.78
N LYS A 319 8.37 6.49 16.27
CA LYS A 319 9.76 6.78 15.93
C LYS A 319 9.94 6.77 14.42
N TRP A 320 10.41 7.88 13.86
CA TRP A 320 10.66 8.02 12.42
C TRP A 320 9.42 7.75 11.54
N GLY A 321 8.22 7.96 12.09
CA GLY A 321 6.95 7.68 11.42
C GLY A 321 6.41 6.27 11.63
N PHE A 322 7.11 5.40 12.37
CA PHE A 322 6.68 4.03 12.65
C PHE A 322 6.32 3.83 14.13
N TYR A 323 5.29 3.02 14.38
CA TYR A 323 4.94 2.61 15.74
C TYR A 323 5.90 1.54 16.25
N ASN A 324 6.46 1.76 17.44
CA ASN A 324 7.38 0.84 18.10
C ASN A 324 7.11 0.83 19.60
N ASN A 325 6.32 -0.15 20.03
CA ASN A 325 6.06 -0.43 21.44
C ASN A 325 6.21 -1.94 21.71
N PRO A 326 7.32 -2.39 22.34
CA PRO A 326 7.50 -3.79 22.71
C PRO A 326 6.47 -4.31 23.71
N ASP A 327 5.88 -3.42 24.52
CA ASP A 327 4.90 -3.77 25.55
C ASP A 327 3.47 -3.88 24.99
N ASP A 328 3.25 -3.48 23.74
CA ASP A 328 1.96 -3.62 23.06
C ASP A 328 1.91 -4.97 22.31
N PRO A 329 1.05 -5.92 22.72
CA PRO A 329 0.95 -7.23 22.09
C PRO A 329 0.34 -7.17 20.68
N ARG A 330 -0.21 -6.02 20.26
CA ARG A 330 -0.83 -5.87 18.95
C ARG A 330 0.24 -5.82 17.86
N ILE A 331 0.09 -6.69 16.85
CA ILE A 331 0.92 -6.68 15.63
C ILE A 331 0.62 -5.43 14.78
N MET A 332 -0.63 -4.98 14.79
CA MET A 332 -1.11 -3.90 13.95
C MET A 332 -1.93 -2.94 14.81
N VAL A 333 -1.63 -1.65 14.70
CA VAL A 333 -2.23 -0.56 15.48
C VAL A 333 -2.86 0.46 14.56
N ASP A 334 -3.73 1.32 15.08
CA ASP A 334 -4.29 2.40 14.27
C ASP A 334 -3.20 3.35 13.77
N GLY A 335 -3.17 3.53 12.45
CA GLY A 335 -2.14 4.30 11.79
C GLY A 335 -2.35 5.79 11.91
N ARG A 336 -1.26 6.56 11.90
CA ARG A 336 -1.30 8.03 12.03
C ARG A 336 -1.24 8.78 10.71
N THR A 337 -0.94 8.07 9.64
CA THR A 337 -0.76 8.66 8.31
C THR A 337 -2.06 8.73 7.50
N GLY A 338 -3.19 8.26 8.06
CA GLY A 338 -4.47 8.17 7.34
C GLY A 338 -4.53 7.03 6.31
N LEU A 339 -3.50 6.18 6.27
CA LEU A 339 -3.40 5.00 5.40
C LEU A 339 -3.92 3.71 6.05
N GLY A 340 -4.67 3.82 7.15
CA GLY A 340 -5.30 2.68 7.80
C GLY A 340 -4.63 2.26 9.11
N SER A 341 -3.89 1.16 9.09
CA SER A 341 -3.25 0.57 10.26
C SER A 341 -1.74 0.46 10.05
N ASP A 342 -0.95 0.72 11.09
CA ASP A 342 0.50 0.62 11.08
C ASP A 342 0.96 -0.67 11.78
N LEU A 343 2.10 -1.24 11.34
CA LEU A 343 2.71 -2.40 11.99
C LEU A 343 3.48 -1.96 13.24
N ASN A 344 3.33 -2.71 14.33
CA ASN A 344 4.13 -2.50 15.53
C ASN A 344 5.52 -3.13 15.35
N LEU A 345 6.53 -2.30 15.16
CA LEU A 345 7.94 -2.72 15.03
C LEU A 345 8.57 -3.19 16.35
N GLY A 346 7.89 -2.91 17.47
CA GLY A 346 8.21 -3.47 18.78
C GLY A 346 7.85 -4.96 18.88
N HIS A 347 6.81 -5.39 18.17
CA HIS A 347 6.36 -6.78 18.13
C HIS A 347 7.20 -7.61 17.14
N PRO A 348 7.72 -8.79 17.51
CA PRO A 348 8.58 -9.60 16.65
C PRO A 348 7.97 -9.90 15.27
N PHE A 349 6.69 -10.28 15.24
CA PHE A 349 5.99 -10.58 14.00
C PHE A 349 5.71 -9.33 13.14
N GLY A 350 5.42 -8.17 13.77
CA GLY A 350 5.25 -6.91 13.04
C GLY A 350 6.55 -6.49 12.37
N ARG A 351 7.67 -6.60 13.09
CA ARG A 351 9.01 -6.37 12.56
C ARG A 351 9.37 -7.32 11.41
N LEU A 352 9.07 -8.62 11.55
CA LEU A 352 9.32 -9.60 10.50
C LEU A 352 8.57 -9.26 9.21
N ILE A 353 7.28 -8.94 9.31
CA ILE A 353 6.46 -8.53 8.14
C ILE A 353 7.08 -7.29 7.47
N THR A 354 7.48 -6.28 8.25
CA THR A 354 8.09 -5.08 7.69
C THR A 354 9.41 -5.38 6.98
N ILE A 355 10.31 -6.16 7.59
CA ILE A 355 11.60 -6.54 6.98
C ILE A 355 11.37 -7.34 5.69
N ALA A 356 10.47 -8.32 5.71
CA ALA A 356 10.14 -9.11 4.54
C ALA A 356 9.57 -8.24 3.41
N GLY A 357 8.65 -7.33 3.72
CA GLY A 357 8.09 -6.39 2.74
C GLY A 357 9.14 -5.47 2.12
N VAL A 358 10.04 -4.92 2.93
CA VAL A 358 11.17 -4.09 2.44
C VAL A 358 12.12 -4.91 1.56
N ALA A 359 12.45 -6.15 1.97
CA ALA A 359 13.33 -7.02 1.20
C ALA A 359 12.74 -7.35 -0.18
N VAL A 360 11.43 -7.62 -0.26
CA VAL A 360 10.73 -7.87 -1.53
C VAL A 360 10.75 -6.62 -2.42
N LEU A 361 10.48 -5.43 -1.86
CA LEU A 361 10.52 -4.18 -2.61
C LEU A 361 11.92 -3.86 -3.15
N VAL A 362 12.94 -4.00 -2.32
CA VAL A 362 14.34 -3.75 -2.70
C VAL A 362 14.80 -4.79 -3.71
N GLY A 363 14.53 -6.07 -3.49
CA GLY A 363 14.88 -7.15 -4.42
C GLY A 363 14.21 -6.98 -5.79
N GLY A 364 12.93 -6.59 -5.82
CA GLY A 364 12.18 -6.35 -7.05
C GLY A 364 12.71 -5.18 -7.90
N VAL A 365 13.42 -4.22 -7.29
CA VAL A 365 14.10 -3.13 -8.01
C VAL A 365 15.55 -3.48 -8.34
N ALA A 366 16.30 -3.98 -7.35
CA ALA A 366 17.74 -4.15 -7.44
C ALA A 366 18.14 -5.32 -8.35
N LEU A 367 17.44 -6.46 -8.28
CA LEU A 367 17.81 -7.65 -9.05
C LEU A 367 17.72 -7.42 -10.57
N PRO A 368 16.65 -6.81 -11.12
CA PRO A 368 16.61 -6.48 -12.55
C PRO A 368 17.71 -5.51 -12.99
N ILE A 369 18.06 -4.53 -12.15
CA ILE A 369 19.13 -3.56 -12.45
C ILE A 369 20.49 -4.25 -12.46
N LEU A 370 20.77 -5.09 -11.47
CA LEU A 370 22.04 -5.82 -11.39
C LEU A 370 22.21 -6.81 -12.55
N ALA A 371 21.13 -7.51 -12.93
CA ALA A 371 21.13 -8.37 -14.11
C ALA A 371 21.43 -7.59 -15.39
N TRP A 372 20.90 -6.38 -15.52
CA TRP A 372 21.18 -5.51 -16.67
C TRP A 372 22.61 -5.00 -16.72
N LEU A 373 23.21 -4.65 -15.57
CA LEU A 373 24.58 -4.15 -15.50
C LEU A 373 25.64 -5.24 -15.70
N GLY A 374 25.30 -6.51 -15.44
CA GLY A 374 26.22 -7.64 -15.54
C GLY A 374 26.17 -8.42 -16.85
N GLY A 375 25.26 -8.05 -17.77
CA GLY A 375 25.04 -8.69 -19.07
C GLY A 375 25.85 -8.09 -20.21
#